data_AF-A0A8K1FI51-F1
#
_entry.id   AF-A0A8K1FI51-F1
#
_cell.length_a   1.000
_cell.length_b   1.000
_cell.length_c   1.000
_cell.angle_alpha   90.00
_cell.angle_beta   90.00
_cell.angle_gamma   90.00
#
_symmetry.space_group_name_H-M   'P 1'
#
loop_
_entity.id
_entity.type
_entity.pdbx_description
1 polymer ?
#
loop_
_entity_poly.entity_id
_entity_poly.type
_entity_poly.pdbx_seq_one_letter_code
_entity_poly.pdbx_strand_id
1 'polypeptide(L)'
;MKTFAIASAAALALCASTADAHSWLVKPKSRDATPHVDMEGTMGCPAGAAQAPTSFAAGQTIDVSWWRNNHIGGFIRWAIVPKGQESAANFDNNVFYFTCRESGPTCKPNMPGKKYNKNGGPGDLSRYSWDMTEAHKVACGDKIQLPNWLPKGDYVLQWTWFGAGSSFDNFGHAEVTYRSCADIRLTSGGNKQKPSCPKFVGGDRVTTAENMSADQCFYYSPNNKIPKGQLKQDNNNYKQYYKFGKPQRVIDCQNKARSMDEYEYPAETSAVEEESDYPIVEEESEHPSEEESEYPVEEEYPVETPAAEYPASVHSFNFTEIDA
;
A
#
# COMPACT_ATOMS: atom_id res chain seq x y z
N MET A 1 15.02 37.93 -60.88
CA MET A 1 14.32 37.76 -59.58
C MET A 1 14.83 36.47 -58.95
N LYS A 2 15.50 36.57 -57.80
CA LYS A 2 16.00 35.42 -57.02
C LYS A 2 15.03 35.21 -55.86
N THR A 3 14.25 34.14 -55.91
CA THR A 3 13.32 33.77 -54.84
C THR A 3 14.04 32.85 -53.85
N PHE A 4 14.00 33.25 -52.58
CA PHE A 4 14.52 32.52 -51.43
C PHE A 4 13.70 31.24 -51.19
N ALA A 5 14.37 30.14 -50.85
CA ALA A 5 13.76 29.01 -50.17
C ALA A 5 14.57 28.73 -48.90
N ILE A 6 14.08 29.21 -47.76
CA ILE A 6 14.56 28.82 -46.44
C ILE A 6 13.65 27.68 -45.99
N ALA A 7 14.17 26.46 -45.96
CA ALA A 7 13.48 25.33 -45.35
C ALA A 7 13.68 25.39 -43.83
N SER A 8 12.64 25.78 -43.10
CA SER A 8 12.60 25.67 -41.64
C SER A 8 12.12 24.27 -41.25
N ALA A 9 13.05 23.40 -40.88
CA ALA A 9 12.73 22.14 -40.21
C ALA A 9 12.44 22.41 -38.73
N ALA A 10 11.16 22.52 -38.36
CA ALA A 10 10.75 22.54 -36.98
C ALA A 10 10.67 21.08 -36.47
N ALA A 11 11.71 20.63 -35.78
CA ALA A 11 11.66 19.40 -35.01
C ALA A 11 10.74 19.62 -33.79
N LEU A 12 9.49 19.19 -33.91
CA LEU A 12 8.58 19.05 -32.77
C LEU A 12 9.11 17.93 -31.87
N ALA A 13 9.90 18.32 -30.88
CA ALA A 13 10.17 17.48 -29.71
C ALA A 13 8.85 17.30 -28.96
N LEU A 14 8.11 16.25 -29.32
CA LEU A 14 7.06 15.69 -28.48
C LEU A 14 7.74 15.13 -27.23
N CYS A 15 7.96 15.99 -26.24
CA CYS A 15 8.28 15.56 -24.89
C CYS A 15 7.06 14.78 -24.37
N ALA A 16 7.08 13.46 -24.57
CA ALA A 16 6.21 12.56 -23.85
C ALA A 16 6.56 12.73 -22.36
N SER A 17 5.74 13.52 -21.64
CA SER A 17 5.79 13.55 -20.19
C SER A 17 5.43 12.16 -19.70
N THR A 18 6.42 11.33 -19.43
CA THR A 18 6.23 10.09 -18.68
C THR A 18 5.65 10.53 -17.35
N ALA A 19 4.33 10.31 -17.17
CA ALA A 19 3.69 10.62 -15.90
C ALA A 19 4.40 9.79 -14.84
N ASP A 20 5.12 10.50 -13.97
CA ASP A 20 5.80 9.94 -12.83
C ASP A 20 4.74 9.19 -12.01
N ALA A 21 4.96 7.89 -11.90
CA ALA A 21 3.98 6.92 -11.45
C ALA A 21 3.72 6.99 -9.93
N HIS A 22 4.47 7.84 -9.24
CA HIS A 22 4.73 7.69 -7.83
C HIS A 22 3.81 8.59 -7.00
N SER A 23 3.38 8.09 -5.85
CA SER A 23 2.36 8.71 -5.01
C SER A 23 2.89 9.01 -3.62
N TRP A 24 2.30 10.02 -3.00
CA TRP A 24 2.53 10.36 -1.61
C TRP A 24 1.25 10.85 -0.93
N LEU A 25 1.31 10.99 0.39
CA LEU A 25 0.23 11.52 1.22
C LEU A 25 0.02 13.02 0.96
N VAL A 26 -1.22 13.42 0.70
CA VAL A 26 -1.64 14.83 0.48
C VAL A 26 -2.34 15.39 1.73
N LYS A 27 -3.22 14.59 2.35
CA LYS A 27 -3.89 14.94 3.61
C LYS A 27 -3.79 13.80 4.63
N PRO A 28 -3.40 14.08 5.89
CA PRO A 28 -2.80 15.33 6.37
C PRO A 28 -1.54 15.73 5.59
N LYS A 29 -1.15 17.01 5.65
CA LYS A 29 -0.04 17.54 4.85
C LYS A 29 1.23 16.73 5.10
N SER A 30 1.78 16.12 4.05
CA SER A 30 3.00 15.34 4.20
C SER A 30 4.23 16.22 4.38
N ARG A 31 5.23 15.70 5.11
CA ARG A 31 6.57 16.30 5.28
C ARG A 31 7.24 16.59 3.94
N ASP A 32 6.95 15.78 2.93
CA ASP A 32 7.45 15.93 1.57
C ASP A 32 6.29 15.84 0.56
N ALA A 33 6.40 16.58 -0.54
CA ALA A 33 5.47 16.54 -1.66
C ALA A 33 6.04 15.73 -2.83
N THR A 34 6.84 14.71 -2.51
CA THR A 34 7.48 13.82 -3.47
C THR A 34 7.34 12.36 -3.01
N PRO A 35 7.38 11.42 -3.97
CA PRO A 35 7.33 10.00 -3.66
C PRO A 35 8.62 9.50 -3.00
N HIS A 36 8.48 8.56 -2.06
CA HIS A 36 9.61 7.85 -1.47
C HIS A 36 9.40 6.34 -1.57
N VAL A 37 10.32 5.67 -2.26
CA VAL A 37 10.29 4.23 -2.52
C VAL A 37 11.02 3.47 -1.41
N ASP A 38 10.40 2.42 -0.89
CA ASP A 38 10.99 1.47 0.05
C ASP A 38 11.03 0.07 -0.59
N MET A 39 12.16 -0.31 -1.17
CA MET A 39 12.33 -1.62 -1.80
C MET A 39 12.67 -2.74 -0.80
N GLU A 40 13.22 -2.37 0.36
CA GLU A 40 13.77 -3.31 1.34
C GLU A 40 12.83 -3.52 2.54
N GLY A 41 11.87 -2.63 2.74
CA GLY A 41 10.98 -2.64 3.91
C GLY A 41 11.63 -1.99 5.14
N THR A 42 12.75 -1.29 4.98
CA THR A 42 13.57 -0.74 6.07
C THR A 42 13.30 0.75 6.30
N MET A 43 12.53 1.39 5.42
CA MET A 43 12.23 2.81 5.54
C MET A 43 11.19 3.08 6.63
N GLY A 44 11.58 3.87 7.63
CA GLY A 44 10.66 4.46 8.59
C GLY A 44 9.93 5.65 7.99
N CYS A 45 10.24 6.85 8.46
CA CYS A 45 9.78 8.07 7.82
C CYS A 45 10.80 8.57 6.79
N PRO A 46 10.41 8.83 5.53
CA PRO A 46 11.33 9.41 4.55
C PRO A 46 11.90 10.75 5.03
N ALA A 47 13.12 11.06 4.57
CA ALA A 47 13.87 12.25 4.95
C ALA A 47 13.23 13.53 4.38
N GLY A 48 12.19 14.02 5.05
CA GLY A 48 11.60 15.34 4.84
C GLY A 48 11.73 16.19 6.10
N ALA A 49 11.85 17.52 5.93
CA ALA A 49 11.85 18.44 7.06
C ALA A 49 10.57 18.26 7.88
N ALA A 50 10.69 18.20 9.20
CA ALA A 50 9.53 18.21 10.08
C ALA A 50 8.70 19.47 9.81
N GLN A 51 7.39 19.32 9.69
CA GLN A 51 6.47 20.42 9.44
C GLN A 51 5.72 20.82 10.72
N ALA A 52 5.04 21.96 10.66
CA ALA A 52 4.09 22.33 11.70
C ALA A 52 3.00 21.25 11.79
N PRO A 53 2.75 20.67 12.98
CA PRO A 53 1.82 19.57 13.11
C PRO A 53 0.38 20.01 12.86
N THR A 54 -0.40 19.18 12.18
CA THR A 54 -1.86 19.37 12.08
C THR A 54 -2.54 18.84 13.34
N SER A 55 -3.38 19.65 13.97
CA SER A 55 -4.03 19.31 15.24
C SER A 55 -5.30 18.48 15.04
N PHE A 56 -5.43 17.40 15.80
CA PHE A 56 -6.61 16.53 15.84
C PHE A 56 -6.90 16.07 17.28
N ALA A 57 -8.11 15.64 17.58
CA ALA A 57 -8.42 14.94 18.82
C ALA A 57 -8.10 13.44 18.71
N ALA A 58 -7.72 12.79 19.81
CA ALA A 58 -7.66 11.32 19.85
C ALA A 58 -9.04 10.73 19.53
N GLY A 59 -9.09 9.68 18.70
CA GLY A 59 -10.34 9.08 18.23
C GLY A 59 -11.08 9.85 17.13
N GLN A 60 -10.58 11.02 16.72
CA GLN A 60 -11.18 11.80 15.65
C GLN A 60 -11.15 11.04 14.32
N THR A 61 -12.26 11.10 13.59
CA THR A 61 -12.29 10.70 12.19
C THR A 61 -11.78 11.86 11.34
N ILE A 62 -10.75 11.62 10.55
CA ILE A 62 -10.09 12.62 9.71
C ILE A 62 -10.18 12.24 8.24
N ASP A 63 -10.25 13.25 7.37
CA ASP A 63 -10.10 13.05 5.94
C ASP A 63 -8.63 12.79 5.61
N VAL A 64 -8.40 11.79 4.77
CA VAL A 64 -7.08 11.45 4.24
C VAL A 64 -7.11 11.48 2.73
N SER A 65 -5.99 11.84 2.10
CA SER A 65 -5.88 11.76 0.65
C SER A 65 -4.46 11.56 0.15
N TRP A 66 -4.33 10.97 -1.03
CA TRP A 66 -3.09 10.76 -1.78
C TRP A 66 -3.39 10.81 -3.28
N TRP A 67 -2.37 10.99 -4.11
CA TRP A 67 -2.56 10.97 -5.56
C TRP A 67 -2.77 9.55 -6.08
N ARG A 68 -3.74 9.34 -6.98
CA ARG A 68 -4.04 8.03 -7.57
C ARG A 68 -2.92 7.57 -8.49
N ASN A 69 -2.62 8.41 -9.48
CA ASN A 69 -1.66 8.18 -10.56
C ASN A 69 -2.02 6.94 -11.39
N ASN A 70 -1.01 6.36 -12.04
CA ASN A 70 -1.19 5.34 -13.06
C ASN A 70 -1.28 3.91 -12.50
N HIS A 71 -0.66 3.59 -11.36
CA HIS A 71 -0.73 2.25 -10.78
C HIS A 71 -2.07 1.92 -10.15
N ILE A 72 -2.37 0.62 -10.07
CA ILE A 72 -3.70 0.10 -9.78
C ILE A 72 -3.69 -0.84 -8.57
N GLY A 73 -4.77 -0.76 -7.79
CA GLY A 73 -4.97 -1.61 -6.63
C GLY A 73 -3.92 -1.46 -5.53
N GLY A 74 -4.03 -2.36 -4.55
CA GLY A 74 -3.19 -2.41 -3.37
C GLY A 74 -3.87 -1.85 -2.13
N PHE A 75 -3.08 -1.69 -1.10
CA PHE A 75 -3.52 -1.30 0.23
C PHE A 75 -2.79 -0.06 0.69
N ILE A 76 -3.46 0.72 1.53
CA ILE A 76 -2.83 1.73 2.36
C ILE A 76 -2.76 1.19 3.79
N ARG A 77 -1.57 1.21 4.36
CA ARG A 77 -1.31 0.97 5.78
C ARG A 77 -1.10 2.31 6.48
N TRP A 78 -1.77 2.47 7.62
CA TRP A 78 -1.61 3.60 8.50
C TRP A 78 -0.95 3.15 9.80
N ALA A 79 0.17 3.80 10.12
CA ALA A 79 0.89 3.62 11.37
C ALA A 79 1.16 4.98 12.01
N ILE A 80 1.31 5.01 13.33
CA ILE A 80 1.53 6.25 14.07
C ILE A 80 2.48 6.02 15.22
N VAL A 81 3.47 6.90 15.38
CA VAL A 81 4.47 6.82 16.46
C VAL A 81 4.67 8.19 17.08
N PRO A 82 5.09 8.28 18.35
CA PRO A 82 5.53 9.54 18.94
C PRO A 82 6.62 10.19 18.07
N LYS A 83 6.63 11.52 18.02
CA LYS A 83 7.68 12.26 17.31
C LYS A 83 9.07 11.91 17.90
N GLY A 84 10.05 11.67 17.03
CA GLY A 84 11.37 11.17 17.40
C GLY A 84 11.50 9.64 17.44
N GLN A 85 10.43 8.88 17.17
CA GLN A 85 10.42 7.42 17.14
C GLN A 85 10.18 6.84 15.73
N GLU A 86 10.53 7.57 14.67
CA GLU A 86 10.13 7.29 13.28
C GLU A 86 10.90 6.15 12.57
N SER A 87 11.32 5.10 13.29
CA SER A 87 11.95 3.91 12.68
C SER A 87 10.92 2.99 12.02
N ALA A 88 11.35 2.19 11.04
CA ALA A 88 10.48 1.20 10.39
C ALA A 88 9.85 0.23 11.40
N ALA A 89 10.66 -0.31 12.32
CA ALA A 89 10.20 -1.23 13.36
C ALA A 89 9.13 -0.60 14.27
N ASN A 90 9.30 0.67 14.67
CA ASN A 90 8.33 1.36 15.50
C ASN A 90 7.00 1.58 14.76
N PHE A 91 7.04 1.96 13.49
CA PHE A 91 5.82 2.05 12.68
C PHE A 91 5.16 0.68 12.49
N ASP A 92 5.95 -0.36 12.22
CA ASP A 92 5.42 -1.71 12.05
C ASP A 92 4.76 -2.23 13.33
N ASN A 93 5.21 -1.83 14.52
CA ASN A 93 4.57 -2.18 15.80
C ASN A 93 3.36 -1.29 16.17
N ASN A 94 3.16 -0.19 15.45
CA ASN A 94 2.09 0.78 15.71
C ASN A 94 1.19 1.03 14.49
N VAL A 95 0.99 -0.02 13.69
CA VAL A 95 -0.06 -0.07 12.67
C VAL A 95 -1.42 -0.13 13.36
N PHE A 96 -2.34 0.74 12.95
CA PHE A 96 -3.67 0.82 13.54
C PHE A 96 -4.81 0.75 12.53
N TYR A 97 -4.52 0.97 11.24
CA TYR A 97 -5.55 1.03 10.21
C TYR A 97 -5.04 0.54 8.85
N PHE A 98 -5.93 -0.05 8.08
CA PHE A 98 -5.75 -0.36 6.67
C PHE A 98 -6.96 0.08 5.85
N THR A 99 -6.71 0.61 4.65
CA THR A 99 -7.73 0.93 3.65
C THR A 99 -7.31 0.42 2.27
N CYS A 100 -8.24 0.38 1.32
CA CYS A 100 -7.87 0.14 -0.07
C CYS A 100 -7.15 1.35 -0.68
N ARG A 101 -6.20 1.09 -1.59
CA ARG A 101 -5.48 2.13 -2.35
C ARG A 101 -6.42 3.02 -3.13
N GLU A 102 -7.41 2.41 -3.79
CA GLU A 102 -8.34 3.10 -4.66
C GLU A 102 -9.68 3.43 -3.98
N SER A 103 -9.59 3.84 -2.71
CA SER A 103 -10.75 4.23 -1.88
C SER A 103 -11.13 5.69 -2.06
N GLY A 104 -12.38 6.01 -1.73
CA GLY A 104 -12.92 7.36 -1.74
C GLY A 104 -13.74 7.69 -2.99
N PRO A 105 -14.68 8.66 -2.88
CA PRO A 105 -15.65 8.96 -3.93
C PRO A 105 -15.02 9.57 -5.20
N THR A 106 -13.89 10.26 -5.03
CA THR A 106 -13.14 10.93 -6.11
C THR A 106 -12.11 10.04 -6.78
N CYS A 107 -11.85 8.85 -6.23
CA CYS A 107 -10.81 7.94 -6.71
C CYS A 107 -11.28 7.14 -7.93
N LYS A 108 -11.36 7.82 -9.07
CA LYS A 108 -11.80 7.22 -10.34
C LYS A 108 -10.90 7.71 -11.46
N PRO A 109 -10.49 6.83 -12.40
CA PRO A 109 -9.79 7.27 -13.59
C PRO A 109 -10.60 8.36 -14.30
N ASN A 110 -9.96 9.47 -14.62
CA ASN A 110 -10.62 10.58 -15.31
C ASN A 110 -10.49 10.38 -16.83
N MET A 111 -11.40 9.58 -17.39
CA MET A 111 -11.48 9.38 -18.84
C MET A 111 -12.82 9.89 -19.39
N PRO A 112 -12.85 11.10 -19.98
CA PRO A 112 -14.09 11.69 -20.51
C PRO A 112 -14.78 10.81 -21.55
N GLY A 113 -16.09 10.62 -21.39
CA GLY A 113 -16.91 9.83 -22.33
C GLY A 113 -16.74 8.31 -22.25
N LYS A 114 -15.99 7.80 -21.27
CA LYS A 114 -15.70 6.37 -21.12
C LYS A 114 -16.53 5.75 -19.99
N LYS A 115 -17.02 4.53 -20.21
CA LYS A 115 -17.79 3.76 -19.22
C LYS A 115 -16.98 2.56 -18.74
N TYR A 116 -17.28 2.10 -17.53
CA TYR A 116 -16.67 0.88 -17.00
C TYR A 116 -17.18 -0.36 -17.75
N ASN A 117 -16.23 -1.16 -18.23
CA ASN A 117 -16.39 -2.47 -18.83
C ASN A 117 -15.37 -3.43 -18.21
N LYS A 118 -15.87 -4.40 -17.43
CA LYS A 118 -15.06 -5.43 -16.78
C LYS A 118 -14.26 -6.31 -17.76
N ASN A 119 -14.70 -6.39 -19.02
CA ASN A 119 -14.09 -7.25 -20.03
C ASN A 119 -12.97 -6.53 -20.79
N GLY A 120 -12.83 -5.20 -20.65
CA GLY A 120 -11.81 -4.41 -21.34
C GLY A 120 -11.99 -4.41 -22.86
N GLY A 121 -12.57 -3.34 -23.40
CA GLY A 121 -12.61 -3.09 -24.85
C GLY A 121 -11.73 -1.89 -25.21
N PRO A 122 -11.34 -1.73 -26.49
CA PRO A 122 -10.72 -0.51 -26.97
C PRO A 122 -11.55 0.71 -26.58
N GLY A 123 -11.00 1.58 -25.74
CA GLY A 123 -11.69 2.76 -25.28
C GLY A 123 -12.79 2.52 -24.24
N ASP A 124 -12.65 1.52 -23.37
CA ASP A 124 -13.44 1.38 -22.14
C ASP A 124 -12.59 1.57 -20.88
N LEU A 125 -13.24 2.00 -19.79
CA LEU A 125 -12.65 1.89 -18.45
C LEU A 125 -12.68 0.42 -18.01
N SER A 126 -11.64 -0.07 -17.35
CA SER A 126 -11.59 -1.40 -16.76
C SER A 126 -10.99 -1.35 -15.35
N ARG A 127 -10.92 -2.50 -14.69
CA ARG A 127 -10.18 -2.62 -13.42
C ARG A 127 -8.71 -2.24 -13.54
N TYR A 128 -8.14 -2.31 -14.74
CA TYR A 128 -6.74 -2.00 -15.03
C TYR A 128 -6.50 -0.57 -15.54
N SER A 129 -7.55 0.25 -15.62
CA SER A 129 -7.45 1.62 -16.10
C SER A 129 -6.56 2.49 -15.24
N TRP A 130 -5.62 3.17 -15.87
CA TRP A 130 -4.80 4.25 -15.30
C TRP A 130 -5.50 5.62 -15.49
N ASP A 131 -4.99 6.69 -14.90
CA ASP A 131 -5.70 7.98 -14.82
C ASP A 131 -5.92 8.71 -16.15
N MET A 132 -5.17 8.44 -17.22
CA MET A 132 -5.12 9.22 -18.49
C MET A 132 -4.94 10.74 -18.35
N THR A 133 -4.75 11.24 -17.13
CA THR A 133 -4.50 12.65 -16.85
C THR A 133 -3.03 12.90 -16.57
N GLU A 134 -2.68 14.17 -16.53
CA GLU A 134 -1.46 14.63 -15.89
C GLU A 134 -1.30 13.99 -14.50
N ALA A 135 -0.03 13.80 -14.10
CA ALA A 135 0.30 13.31 -12.77
C ALA A 135 -0.39 14.16 -11.69
N HIS A 136 -0.78 13.52 -10.58
CA HIS A 136 -1.26 14.21 -9.38
C HIS A 136 -2.52 15.08 -9.58
N LYS A 137 -3.46 14.63 -10.43
CA LYS A 137 -4.78 15.29 -10.61
C LYS A 137 -5.93 14.61 -9.90
N VAL A 138 -5.90 13.28 -9.84
CA VAL A 138 -6.94 12.48 -9.20
C VAL A 138 -6.49 12.14 -7.79
N ALA A 139 -7.24 12.61 -6.80
CA ALA A 139 -7.01 12.26 -5.41
C ALA A 139 -7.84 11.03 -5.02
N CYS A 140 -7.19 10.07 -4.38
CA CYS A 140 -7.82 8.98 -3.66
C CYS A 140 -7.74 9.23 -2.16
N GLY A 141 -8.56 8.51 -1.41
CA GLY A 141 -8.67 8.62 0.04
C GLY A 141 -10.07 8.95 0.49
N ASP A 142 -10.35 8.57 1.73
CA ASP A 142 -11.62 8.74 2.40
C ASP A 142 -11.34 9.16 3.85
N LYS A 143 -11.81 8.38 4.82
CA LYS A 143 -11.70 8.68 6.24
C LYS A 143 -11.01 7.57 7.00
N ILE A 144 -10.18 7.97 7.96
CA ILE A 144 -9.64 7.07 8.98
C ILE A 144 -9.97 7.59 10.37
N GLN A 145 -10.08 6.69 11.34
CA GLN A 145 -10.20 7.05 12.73
C GLN A 145 -8.81 7.01 13.37
N LEU A 146 -8.34 8.14 13.89
CA LEU A 146 -7.12 8.19 14.68
C LEU A 146 -7.28 7.37 15.97
N PRO A 147 -6.21 6.78 16.51
CA PRO A 147 -6.28 6.04 17.77
C PRO A 147 -6.93 6.82 18.91
N ASN A 148 -7.82 6.16 19.65
CA ASN A 148 -8.48 6.70 20.85
C ASN A 148 -7.91 6.09 22.15
N TRP A 149 -6.71 5.50 22.08
CA TRP A 149 -5.93 5.00 23.22
C TRP A 149 -4.60 5.73 23.40
N LEU A 150 -4.24 6.62 22.46
CA LEU A 150 -3.00 7.37 22.56
C LEU A 150 -3.17 8.60 23.45
N PRO A 151 -2.16 8.95 24.27
CA PRO A 151 -2.18 10.20 25.03
C PRO A 151 -2.09 11.42 24.12
N LYS A 152 -2.37 12.59 24.71
CA LYS A 152 -2.09 13.89 24.08
C LYS A 152 -0.59 13.98 23.76
N GLY A 153 -0.22 14.49 22.59
CA GLY A 153 1.18 14.64 22.22
C GLY A 153 1.43 14.91 20.73
N ASP A 154 2.70 15.03 20.39
CA ASP A 154 3.17 15.15 19.00
C ASP A 154 3.50 13.78 18.43
N TYR A 155 2.96 13.49 17.26
CA TYR A 155 3.07 12.20 16.59
C TYR A 155 3.43 12.37 15.12
N VAL A 156 3.91 11.29 14.53
CA VAL A 156 4.10 11.13 13.10
C VAL A 156 3.17 10.05 12.60
N LEU A 157 2.31 10.43 11.65
CA LEU A 157 1.43 9.51 10.93
C LEU A 157 2.14 9.06 9.65
N GLN A 158 2.36 7.76 9.50
CA GLN A 158 2.92 7.16 8.29
C GLN A 158 1.80 6.61 7.42
N TRP A 159 1.85 7.01 6.16
CA TRP A 159 1.10 6.44 5.05
C TRP A 159 2.04 5.49 4.29
N THR A 160 1.59 4.27 4.02
CA THR A 160 2.34 3.29 3.25
C THR A 160 1.44 2.63 2.22
N TRP A 161 1.82 2.69 0.96
CA TRP A 161 1.13 2.03 -0.14
C TRP A 161 1.93 0.84 -0.63
N PHE A 162 1.28 -0.33 -0.71
CA PHE A 162 1.91 -1.59 -1.11
C PHE A 162 0.90 -2.50 -1.83
N GLY A 163 1.40 -3.50 -2.55
CA GLY A 163 0.56 -4.46 -3.28
C GLY A 163 -0.14 -3.87 -4.50
N ALA A 164 0.43 -2.80 -5.08
CA ALA A 164 -0.03 -2.28 -6.36
C ALA A 164 0.53 -3.09 -7.52
N GLY A 165 -0.25 -3.17 -8.59
CA GLY A 165 0.20 -3.62 -9.89
C GLY A 165 0.68 -2.43 -10.72
N SER A 166 1.58 -2.70 -11.65
CA SER A 166 2.06 -1.69 -12.59
C SER A 166 1.01 -1.38 -13.65
N SER A 167 1.27 -0.31 -14.40
CA SER A 167 0.38 0.26 -15.40
C SER A 167 1.16 0.60 -16.67
N PHE A 168 0.54 1.27 -17.65
CA PHE A 168 1.11 1.46 -18.99
C PHE A 168 1.46 0.15 -19.68
N ASP A 169 0.46 -0.72 -19.80
CA ASP A 169 0.58 -2.04 -20.43
C ASP A 169 1.61 -2.97 -19.77
N ASN A 170 2.10 -2.66 -18.57
CA ASN A 170 2.97 -3.53 -17.77
C ASN A 170 2.21 -4.18 -16.61
N PHE A 171 0.97 -4.61 -16.84
CA PHE A 171 0.09 -5.14 -15.80
C PHE A 171 0.63 -6.37 -15.07
N GLY A 172 1.57 -7.10 -15.67
CA GLY A 172 2.30 -8.21 -15.04
C GLY A 172 3.40 -7.78 -14.06
N HIS A 173 3.58 -6.51 -13.74
CA HIS A 173 4.65 -6.08 -12.84
C HIS A 173 4.09 -5.66 -11.48
N ALA A 174 4.77 -6.06 -10.40
CA ALA A 174 4.52 -5.53 -9.06
C ALA A 174 5.13 -4.14 -8.95
N GLU A 175 4.40 -3.26 -8.29
CA GLU A 175 4.91 -1.95 -7.92
C GLU A 175 5.59 -1.99 -6.55
N VAL A 176 6.60 -1.14 -6.38
CA VAL A 176 7.33 -0.97 -5.12
C VAL A 176 6.46 -0.38 -4.02
N THR A 177 6.92 -0.49 -2.77
CA THR A 177 6.25 0.15 -1.64
C THR A 177 6.58 1.64 -1.61
N TYR A 178 5.56 2.48 -1.39
CA TYR A 178 5.72 3.91 -1.21
C TYR A 178 5.41 4.35 0.21
N ARG A 179 6.15 5.32 0.71
CA ARG A 179 5.94 5.87 2.06
C ARG A 179 5.88 7.38 2.07
N SER A 180 5.11 7.90 3.01
CA SER A 180 5.06 9.32 3.32
C SER A 180 4.68 9.50 4.78
N CYS A 181 5.04 10.64 5.35
CA CYS A 181 4.68 10.97 6.72
C CYS A 181 4.00 12.32 6.80
N ALA A 182 3.16 12.50 7.82
CA ALA A 182 2.67 13.79 8.26
C ALA A 182 2.91 13.98 9.75
N ASP A 183 3.30 15.19 10.15
CA ASP A 183 3.33 15.60 11.55
C ASP A 183 1.92 15.94 12.02
N ILE A 184 1.49 15.33 13.12
CA ILE A 184 0.20 15.62 13.74
C ILE A 184 0.34 15.85 15.24
N ARG A 185 -0.60 16.59 15.82
CA ARG A 185 -0.70 16.82 17.26
C ARG A 185 -2.05 16.33 17.76
N LEU A 186 -2.03 15.35 18.66
CA LEU A 186 -3.23 14.97 19.40
C LEU A 186 -3.46 16.00 20.50
N THR A 187 -4.56 16.74 20.43
CA THR A 187 -4.91 17.81 21.39
C THR A 187 -5.58 17.29 22.65
N SER A 188 -6.15 16.08 22.57
CA SER A 188 -6.73 15.32 23.67
C SER A 188 -6.07 13.95 23.78
N GLY A 189 -6.13 13.36 24.98
CA GLY A 189 -5.79 11.96 25.19
C GLY A 189 -7.00 11.06 24.97
N GLY A 190 -6.75 9.86 24.47
CA GLY A 190 -7.72 8.78 24.41
C GLY A 190 -7.95 8.13 25.78
N ASN A 191 -9.06 7.42 25.93
CA ASN A 191 -9.45 6.70 27.15
C ASN A 191 -9.76 5.22 26.91
N LYS A 192 -9.48 4.70 25.72
CA LYS A 192 -9.70 3.28 25.38
C LYS A 192 -8.40 2.48 25.47
N GLN A 193 -8.54 1.16 25.47
CA GLN A 193 -7.41 0.24 25.31
C GLN A 193 -7.00 0.14 23.83
N LYS A 194 -5.71 -0.13 23.57
CA LYS A 194 -5.20 -0.40 22.23
C LYS A 194 -5.83 -1.72 21.72
N PRO A 195 -6.52 -1.72 20.57
CA PRO A 195 -7.01 -2.97 19.97
C PRO A 195 -5.86 -3.93 19.66
N SER A 196 -6.11 -5.24 19.82
CA SER A 196 -5.15 -6.29 19.45
C SER A 196 -4.85 -6.30 17.95
N CYS A 197 -5.86 -5.97 17.13
CA CYS A 197 -5.76 -5.94 15.68
C CYS A 197 -5.99 -4.54 15.09
N PRO A 198 -5.26 -4.18 14.03
CA PRO A 198 -5.54 -2.97 13.28
C PRO A 198 -6.91 -3.08 12.60
N LYS A 199 -7.61 -1.95 12.49
CA LYS A 199 -8.89 -1.89 11.78
C LYS A 199 -8.64 -1.99 10.27
N PHE A 200 -9.47 -2.76 9.58
CA PHE A 200 -9.50 -2.77 8.11
C PHE A 200 -10.82 -2.20 7.63
N VAL A 201 -10.76 -1.36 6.60
CA VAL A 201 -11.92 -0.89 5.84
C VAL A 201 -11.66 -1.17 4.36
N GLY A 202 -12.43 -2.12 3.83
CA GLY A 202 -12.42 -2.46 2.41
C GLY A 202 -13.24 -1.47 1.59
N GLY A 203 -13.36 -1.79 0.29
CA GLY A 203 -14.10 -0.97 -0.66
C GLY A 203 -13.17 -0.06 -1.46
N ASP A 204 -13.08 -0.34 -2.75
CA ASP A 204 -12.44 0.52 -3.73
C ASP A 204 -13.31 0.60 -4.99
N ARG A 205 -12.85 1.42 -5.95
CA ARG A 205 -13.57 1.57 -7.22
C ARG A 205 -13.80 0.24 -7.94
N VAL A 206 -12.89 -0.73 -7.82
CA VAL A 206 -12.93 -1.99 -8.57
C VAL A 206 -13.89 -2.95 -7.90
N THR A 207 -13.82 -3.11 -6.58
CA THR A 207 -14.80 -3.92 -5.84
C THR A 207 -16.21 -3.40 -6.04
N THR A 208 -16.38 -2.08 -6.05
CA THR A 208 -17.67 -1.45 -6.37
C THR A 208 -18.11 -1.76 -7.80
N ALA A 209 -17.24 -1.54 -8.79
CA ALA A 209 -17.57 -1.71 -10.20
C ALA A 209 -17.82 -3.17 -10.60
N GLU A 210 -17.25 -4.13 -9.86
CA GLU A 210 -17.43 -5.57 -10.08
C GLU A 210 -18.44 -6.22 -9.13
N ASN A 211 -19.15 -5.43 -8.32
CA ASN A 211 -20.12 -5.92 -7.34
C ASN A 211 -19.54 -6.99 -6.39
N MET A 212 -18.29 -6.77 -5.96
CA MET A 212 -17.61 -7.59 -4.95
C MET A 212 -17.96 -7.11 -3.54
N SER A 213 -17.59 -7.90 -2.54
CA SER A 213 -17.74 -7.49 -1.14
C SER A 213 -16.99 -6.18 -0.86
N ALA A 214 -17.66 -5.26 -0.17
CA ALA A 214 -17.04 -4.02 0.31
C ALA A 214 -16.03 -4.25 1.46
N ASP A 215 -15.83 -5.49 1.91
CA ASP A 215 -14.82 -5.88 2.91
C ASP A 215 -13.55 -6.45 2.25
N GLN A 216 -13.24 -6.00 1.04
CA GLN A 216 -12.07 -6.41 0.27
C GLN A 216 -11.50 -5.23 -0.52
N CYS A 217 -10.23 -5.36 -0.91
CA CYS A 217 -9.57 -4.50 -1.88
C CYS A 217 -9.11 -5.32 -3.08
N PHE A 218 -9.04 -4.68 -4.24
CA PHE A 218 -8.33 -5.17 -5.42
C PHE A 218 -6.83 -4.91 -5.26
N TYR A 219 -5.99 -5.94 -5.44
CA TYR A 219 -4.54 -5.83 -5.24
C TYR A 219 -3.74 -6.80 -6.09
N TYR A 220 -2.46 -6.51 -6.25
CA TYR A 220 -1.49 -7.33 -6.96
C TYR A 220 -0.73 -8.24 -5.99
N SER A 221 -0.77 -9.54 -6.24
CA SER A 221 -0.19 -10.59 -5.40
C SER A 221 0.13 -11.84 -6.22
N PRO A 222 1.27 -11.85 -6.93
CA PRO A 222 1.76 -13.05 -7.61
C PRO A 222 2.05 -14.13 -6.57
N ASN A 223 1.68 -15.37 -6.89
CA ASN A 223 1.88 -16.53 -6.01
C ASN A 223 1.34 -16.33 -4.58
N ASN A 224 0.23 -15.59 -4.44
CA ASN A 224 -0.43 -15.28 -3.16
C ASN A 224 0.48 -14.57 -2.14
N LYS A 225 1.53 -13.88 -2.60
CA LYS A 225 2.39 -13.02 -1.77
C LYS A 225 2.46 -11.62 -2.37
N ILE A 226 2.57 -10.60 -1.52
CA ILE A 226 2.83 -9.23 -1.97
C ILE A 226 4.36 -9.07 -2.03
N PRO A 227 4.95 -8.79 -3.19
CA PRO A 227 6.39 -8.58 -3.30
C PRO A 227 6.83 -7.36 -2.48
N LYS A 228 8.03 -7.43 -1.90
CA LYS A 228 8.62 -6.29 -1.16
C LYS A 228 9.19 -5.21 -2.08
N GLY A 229 9.61 -5.60 -3.28
CA GLY A 229 10.18 -4.71 -4.29
C GLY A 229 9.58 -4.95 -5.68
N GLN A 230 10.22 -4.36 -6.69
CA GLN A 230 9.78 -4.49 -8.07
C GLN A 230 9.93 -5.95 -8.53
N LEU A 231 8.85 -6.51 -9.09
CA LEU A 231 8.85 -7.87 -9.60
C LEU A 231 8.18 -7.90 -10.96
N LYS A 232 8.94 -8.25 -12.00
CA LYS A 232 8.41 -8.40 -13.36
C LYS A 232 7.90 -9.82 -13.55
N GLN A 233 6.64 -9.97 -13.96
CA GLN A 233 6.03 -11.24 -14.34
C GLN A 233 5.53 -11.17 -15.79
N ASP A 234 5.02 -12.29 -16.28
CA ASP A 234 4.43 -12.36 -17.62
C ASP A 234 3.24 -11.40 -17.76
N ASN A 235 3.40 -10.47 -18.70
CA ASN A 235 2.39 -9.48 -19.03
C ASN A 235 1.23 -10.03 -19.87
N ASN A 236 1.34 -11.25 -20.41
CA ASN A 236 0.23 -11.90 -21.13
C ASN A 236 -0.72 -12.63 -20.17
N ASN A 237 -0.20 -13.12 -19.05
CA ASN A 237 -0.97 -13.85 -18.04
C ASN A 237 -1.10 -13.09 -16.70
N TYR A 238 -1.06 -11.76 -16.74
CA TYR A 238 -1.05 -10.91 -15.55
C TYR A 238 -2.31 -11.03 -14.67
N LYS A 239 -3.46 -11.36 -15.27
CA LYS A 239 -4.75 -11.33 -14.58
C LYS A 239 -4.77 -12.22 -13.34
N GLN A 240 -4.06 -13.34 -13.39
CA GLN A 240 -3.97 -14.29 -12.27
C GLN A 240 -3.31 -13.70 -11.01
N TYR A 241 -2.48 -12.66 -11.18
CA TYR A 241 -1.78 -11.99 -10.11
C TYR A 241 -2.65 -10.96 -9.39
N TYR A 242 -3.77 -10.55 -9.96
CA TYR A 242 -4.70 -9.64 -9.30
C TYR A 242 -5.74 -10.41 -8.49
N LYS A 243 -5.95 -9.99 -7.25
CA LYS A 243 -6.80 -10.65 -6.27
C LYS A 243 -7.76 -9.65 -5.62
N PHE A 244 -8.77 -10.20 -4.95
CA PHE A 244 -9.66 -9.46 -4.04
C PHE A 244 -9.49 -10.03 -2.64
N GLY A 245 -9.26 -9.17 -1.64
CA GLY A 245 -9.01 -9.65 -0.29
C GLY A 245 -8.59 -8.59 0.71
N LYS A 246 -8.02 -9.05 1.83
CA LYS A 246 -7.50 -8.23 2.92
C LYS A 246 -5.99 -8.36 3.01
N PRO A 247 -5.28 -7.40 3.64
CA PRO A 247 -3.87 -7.58 3.97
C PRO A 247 -3.67 -8.83 4.84
N GLN A 248 -2.67 -9.66 4.54
CA GLN A 248 -2.38 -10.89 5.28
C GLN A 248 -2.25 -10.64 6.79
N ARG A 249 -1.58 -9.54 7.17
CA ARG A 249 -1.44 -9.12 8.57
C ARG A 249 -2.77 -8.93 9.31
N VAL A 250 -3.83 -8.50 8.62
CA VAL A 250 -5.17 -8.35 9.21
C VAL A 250 -5.78 -9.74 9.43
N ILE A 251 -5.64 -10.63 8.45
CA ILE A 251 -6.15 -12.01 8.51
C ILE A 251 -5.47 -12.76 9.66
N ASP A 252 -4.14 -12.73 9.72
CA ASP A 252 -3.36 -13.43 10.75
C ASP A 252 -3.73 -12.94 12.16
N CYS A 253 -3.88 -11.62 12.33
CA CYS A 253 -4.27 -11.06 13.61
C CYS A 253 -5.67 -11.51 14.04
N GLN A 254 -6.64 -11.48 13.12
CA GLN A 254 -8.01 -11.90 13.39
C GLN A 254 -8.09 -13.39 13.74
N ASN A 255 -7.31 -14.23 13.05
CA ASN A 255 -7.24 -15.65 13.35
C ASN A 255 -6.62 -15.91 14.73
N LYS A 256 -5.54 -15.19 15.06
CA LYS A 256 -4.91 -15.28 16.39
C LYS A 256 -5.88 -14.85 17.51
N ALA A 257 -6.62 -13.76 17.31
CA ALA A 257 -7.61 -13.29 18.28
C ALA A 257 -8.69 -14.36 18.53
N ARG A 258 -9.23 -14.97 17.46
CA ARG A 258 -10.22 -16.05 17.57
C ARG A 258 -9.68 -17.28 18.30
N SER A 259 -8.44 -17.67 18.02
CA SER A 259 -7.84 -18.81 18.72
C SER A 259 -7.69 -18.56 20.22
N MET A 260 -7.47 -17.31 20.65
CA MET A 260 -7.38 -16.98 22.07
C MET A 260 -8.74 -17.01 22.77
N ASP A 261 -9.82 -16.69 22.06
CA ASP A 261 -11.19 -16.78 22.59
C ASP A 261 -11.66 -18.25 22.73
N GLU A 262 -11.12 -19.16 21.91
CA GLU A 262 -11.48 -20.60 21.94
C GLU A 262 -10.81 -21.38 23.08
N TYR A 263 -9.77 -20.82 23.73
CA TYR A 263 -9.09 -21.40 24.90
C TYR A 263 -9.54 -20.77 26.24
N GLU A 264 -10.64 -20.00 26.27
CA GLU A 264 -11.25 -19.58 27.53
C GLU A 264 -11.87 -20.84 28.19
N TYR A 265 -11.15 -21.40 29.16
CA TYR A 265 -11.48 -22.62 29.90
C TYR A 265 -12.98 -22.68 30.27
N PRO A 266 -13.64 -23.85 30.15
CA PRO A 266 -14.99 -24.00 30.68
C PRO A 266 -14.97 -23.66 32.16
N ALA A 267 -15.89 -22.78 32.56
CA ALA A 267 -16.08 -22.35 33.93
C ALA A 267 -16.03 -23.56 34.87
N GLU A 268 -14.99 -23.60 35.70
CA GLU A 268 -14.81 -24.60 36.73
C GLU A 268 -15.97 -24.42 37.72
N THR A 269 -16.95 -25.32 37.62
CA THR A 269 -18.00 -25.42 38.63
C THR A 269 -17.34 -25.81 39.94
N SER A 270 -17.41 -24.90 40.92
CA SER A 270 -16.99 -25.14 42.29
C SER A 270 -17.78 -26.32 42.88
N ALA A 271 -17.18 -27.50 42.90
CA ALA A 271 -17.56 -28.59 43.78
C ALA A 271 -16.43 -28.77 44.79
N VAL A 272 -16.72 -28.32 46.01
CA VAL A 272 -16.02 -28.64 47.24
C VAL A 272 -16.08 -30.16 47.42
N GLU A 273 -14.96 -30.87 47.49
CA GLU A 273 -14.77 -32.09 48.28
C GLU A 273 -13.27 -32.30 48.59
N GLU A 274 -13.05 -33.08 49.65
CA GLU A 274 -12.00 -33.08 50.66
C GLU A 274 -10.59 -33.59 50.29
N GLU A 275 -9.68 -33.34 51.25
CA GLU A 275 -8.31 -33.82 51.41
C GLU A 275 -8.02 -35.24 50.89
N SER A 276 -6.84 -35.41 50.28
CA SER A 276 -5.97 -36.52 50.66
C SER A 276 -4.50 -36.22 50.36
N ASP A 277 -3.70 -36.41 51.41
CA ASP A 277 -2.23 -36.39 51.48
C ASP A 277 -1.61 -37.40 50.50
N TYR A 278 -0.67 -36.94 49.66
CA TYR A 278 0.34 -37.80 49.05
C TYR A 278 1.70 -37.09 48.89
N PRO A 279 2.81 -37.85 49.00
CA PRO A 279 4.11 -37.32 49.36
C PRO A 279 4.88 -36.72 48.18
N ILE A 280 5.72 -35.74 48.54
CA ILE A 280 6.71 -35.07 47.69
C ILE A 280 7.76 -36.08 47.24
N VAL A 281 7.87 -36.28 45.92
CA VAL A 281 9.01 -36.92 45.26
C VAL A 281 9.78 -35.80 44.56
N GLU A 282 10.99 -35.54 45.03
CA GLU A 282 11.94 -34.66 44.34
C GLU A 282 12.47 -35.39 43.10
N GLU A 283 12.22 -34.83 41.92
CA GLU A 283 12.86 -35.26 40.67
C GLU A 283 13.84 -34.17 40.22
N GLU A 284 15.12 -34.53 40.18
CA GLU A 284 16.21 -33.73 39.61
C GLU A 284 15.98 -33.54 38.10
N SER A 285 15.91 -32.29 37.65
CA SER A 285 15.90 -31.96 36.21
C SER A 285 17.34 -31.83 35.69
N GLU A 286 17.81 -32.83 34.96
CA GLU A 286 19.02 -32.72 34.15
C GLU A 286 18.75 -31.85 32.91
N HIS A 287 19.68 -30.92 32.67
CA HIS A 287 19.65 -29.92 31.61
C HIS A 287 20.47 -30.44 30.41
N PRO A 288 19.90 -30.65 29.21
CA PRO A 288 20.71 -30.96 28.05
C PRO A 288 21.18 -29.67 27.36
N SER A 289 22.49 -29.61 27.16
CA SER A 289 23.23 -28.57 26.43
C SER A 289 22.79 -28.48 24.96
N GLU A 290 22.60 -27.25 24.49
CA GLU A 290 22.37 -26.93 23.08
C GLU A 290 23.67 -27.13 22.26
N GLU A 291 23.55 -27.87 21.16
CA GLU A 291 24.62 -28.09 20.18
C GLU A 291 24.45 -27.05 19.05
N GLU A 292 25.43 -26.15 18.90
CA GLU A 292 25.50 -25.19 17.80
C GLU A 292 25.75 -25.92 16.47
N SER A 293 24.90 -25.67 15.47
CA SER A 293 25.14 -26.11 14.09
C SER A 293 25.59 -24.91 13.24
N GLU A 294 26.84 -24.98 12.79
CA GLU A 294 27.42 -24.08 11.79
C GLU A 294 26.77 -24.34 10.42
N TYR A 295 26.24 -23.28 9.79
CA TYR A 295 25.87 -23.31 8.37
C TYR A 295 27.03 -22.80 7.50
N PRO A 296 27.29 -23.43 6.34
CA PRO A 296 28.37 -23.02 5.46
C PRO A 296 28.02 -21.75 4.67
N VAL A 297 29.06 -20.95 4.44
CA VAL A 297 29.11 -19.73 3.64
C VAL A 297 28.81 -20.06 2.18
N GLU A 298 27.79 -19.42 1.59
CA GLU A 298 27.54 -19.47 0.13
C GLU A 298 28.40 -18.45 -0.61
N GLU A 299 29.05 -18.92 -1.67
CA GLU A 299 29.88 -18.14 -2.60
C GLU A 299 29.02 -17.27 -3.54
N GLU A 300 29.41 -15.99 -3.68
CA GLU A 300 28.82 -15.06 -4.64
C GLU A 300 29.30 -15.35 -6.07
N TYR A 301 28.36 -15.51 -7.01
CA TYR A 301 28.63 -15.47 -8.44
C TYR A 301 28.27 -14.10 -9.04
N PRO A 302 29.09 -13.56 -9.97
CA PRO A 302 28.82 -12.26 -10.58
C PRO A 302 27.69 -12.34 -11.61
N VAL A 303 26.74 -11.40 -11.51
CA VAL A 303 25.64 -11.23 -12.47
C VAL A 303 26.10 -10.30 -13.60
N GLU A 304 26.31 -10.85 -14.80
CA GLU A 304 26.41 -10.06 -16.02
C GLU A 304 25.03 -9.61 -16.50
N THR A 305 24.89 -8.32 -16.81
CA THR A 305 23.67 -7.71 -17.32
C THR A 305 23.72 -7.63 -18.85
N PRO A 306 22.73 -8.18 -19.59
CA PRO A 306 22.61 -7.91 -21.01
C PRO A 306 21.80 -6.62 -21.25
N ALA A 307 22.33 -5.76 -22.11
CA ALA A 307 21.65 -4.59 -22.64
C ALA A 307 20.43 -4.99 -23.48
N ALA A 308 19.27 -4.39 -23.20
CA ALA A 308 18.05 -4.60 -23.97
C ALA A 308 17.93 -3.53 -25.07
N GLU A 309 17.98 -3.96 -26.32
CA GLU A 309 17.53 -3.20 -27.49
C GLU A 309 16.00 -3.26 -27.58
N TYR A 310 15.34 -2.10 -27.71
CA TYR A 310 13.90 -2.02 -28.02
C TYR A 310 13.70 -1.68 -29.50
N PRO A 311 12.81 -2.38 -30.22
CA PRO A 311 12.44 -2.00 -31.58
C PRO A 311 11.40 -0.86 -31.56
N ALA A 312 11.67 0.17 -32.36
CA ALA A 312 10.73 1.27 -32.62
C ALA A 312 9.58 0.80 -33.51
N SER A 313 8.35 0.89 -33.02
CA SER A 313 7.13 0.72 -33.81
C SER A 313 6.50 2.10 -34.05
N VAL A 314 6.51 2.52 -35.31
CA VAL A 314 5.93 3.78 -35.78
C VAL A 314 4.56 3.46 -36.38
N HIS A 315 3.49 4.01 -35.80
CA HIS A 315 2.18 4.10 -36.45
C HIS A 315 1.81 5.57 -36.60
N SER A 316 2.03 6.07 -37.81
CA SER A 316 1.57 7.36 -38.30
C SER A 316 0.06 7.32 -38.55
N PHE A 317 -0.71 8.12 -37.81
CA PHE A 317 -2.10 8.43 -38.13
C PHE A 317 -2.13 9.70 -38.99
N ASN A 318 -2.69 9.58 -40.20
CA ASN A 318 -3.01 10.72 -41.06
C ASN A 318 -4.28 11.41 -40.53
N PHE A 319 -4.19 12.70 -40.24
CA PHE A 319 -5.34 13.59 -40.11
C PHE A 319 -5.64 14.16 -41.51
N THR A 320 -6.82 13.87 -42.05
CA THR A 320 -7.41 14.64 -43.15
C THR A 320 -8.02 15.92 -42.60
N GLU A 321 -7.64 17.03 -43.22
CA GLU A 321 -8.19 18.38 -43.04
C GLU A 321 -9.71 18.41 -43.25
N ILE A 322 -10.39 19.22 -42.44
CA ILE A 322 -11.73 19.74 -42.71
C ILE A 322 -11.53 21.22 -43.05
N ASP A 323 -11.75 21.58 -44.31
CA ASP A 323 -11.94 22.96 -44.74
C ASP A 323 -13.41 23.37 -44.60
N ALA A 324 -13.59 24.62 -44.19
CA ALA A 324 -14.73 25.55 -44.36
C ALA A 324 -16.18 25.04 -44.22
#